data_AF-A0A636LLS3-F1
#
_entry.id   AF-A0A636LLS3-F1
#
_cell.length_a   1.000
_cell.length_b   1.000
_cell.length_c   1.000
_cell.angle_alpha   90.00
_cell.angle_beta   90.00
_cell.angle_gamma   90.00
#
_symmetry.space_group_name_H-M   'P 1'
#
loop_
_entity.id
_entity.type
_entity.pdbx_description
1 polymer ?
#
loop_
_entity_poly.entity_id
_entity_poly.type
_entity_poly.pdbx_seq_one_letter_code
_entity_poly.pdbx_strand_id
1 'polypeptide(L)'
;AAAGVFYLLAGWFGGSITALMVALPVSWVQMLAGLALLSTISGSLYQALTHESERDAAVIAFLVTASGLTLMGIGSAFWGLIAGGIGYAVLTRTRRPSLSG
;
A
#
# COMPACT_ATOMS: atom_id res chain seq x y z
N ALA A 1 -27.35 4.76 1.16
CA ALA A 1 -28.18 3.54 1.28
C ALA A 1 -27.93 2.55 0.14
N ALA A 2 -27.99 2.95 -1.14
CA ALA A 2 -27.81 2.05 -2.29
C ALA A 2 -26.46 1.32 -2.34
N ALA A 3 -25.34 1.98 -2.00
CA ALA A 3 -24.02 1.34 -1.96
C ALA A 3 -23.95 0.20 -0.94
N GLY A 4 -24.59 0.35 0.22
CA GLY A 4 -24.62 -0.69 1.26
C GLY A 4 -25.40 -1.93 0.82
N VAL A 5 -26.54 -1.76 0.15
CA VAL A 5 -27.33 -2.89 -0.39
C VAL A 5 -26.56 -3.61 -1.49
N PHE A 6 -25.87 -2.88 -2.37
CA PHE A 6 -24.97 -3.47 -3.37
C PHE A 6 -23.81 -4.23 -2.73
N TYR A 7 -23.21 -3.73 -1.65
CA TYR A 7 -22.17 -4.45 -0.91
C TYR A 7 -22.69 -5.75 -0.28
N LEU A 8 -23.92 -5.76 0.24
CA LEU A 8 -24.52 -6.98 0.78
C LEU A 8 -24.82 -8.02 -0.32
N LEU A 9 -25.34 -7.58 -1.47
CA LEU A 9 -25.55 -8.46 -2.61
C LEU A 9 -24.21 -8.98 -3.18
N ALA A 10 -23.22 -8.11 -3.32
CA ALA A 10 -21.87 -8.50 -3.74
C ALA A 10 -21.22 -9.47 -2.74
N GLY A 11 -21.43 -9.27 -1.43
CA GLY A 11 -20.98 -10.18 -0.38
C GLY A 11 -21.64 -11.56 -0.47
N TRP A 12 -22.94 -11.61 -0.81
CA TRP A 12 -23.65 -12.87 -1.04
C TRP A 12 -23.09 -13.65 -2.23
N PHE A 13 -22.83 -12.97 -3.35
CA PHE A 13 -22.11 -13.59 -4.48
C PHE A 13 -20.63 -13.91 -4.17
N GLY A 14 -20.01 -13.18 -3.25
CA GLY A 14 -18.65 -13.44 -2.76
C GLY A 14 -18.48 -14.83 -2.15
N GLY A 15 -19.55 -15.36 -1.51
CA GLY A 15 -19.57 -16.73 -1.00
C GLY A 15 -19.35 -17.77 -2.12
N SER A 16 -20.00 -17.59 -3.27
CA SER A 16 -19.84 -18.47 -4.44
C SER A 16 -18.42 -18.43 -5.02
N ILE A 17 -17.80 -17.25 -5.08
CA ILE A 17 -16.40 -17.08 -5.53
C ILE A 17 -15.44 -17.77 -4.56
N THR A 18 -15.69 -17.65 -3.25
CA THR A 18 -14.90 -18.31 -2.20
C THR A 18 -15.01 -19.83 -2.32
N ALA A 19 -16.21 -20.37 -2.60
CA ALA A 19 -16.41 -21.80 -2.82
C ALA A 19 -15.60 -22.32 -4.03
N LEU A 20 -15.53 -21.55 -5.12
CA LEU A 20 -14.68 -21.87 -6.27
C LEU A 20 -13.18 -21.80 -5.92
N MET A 21 -12.75 -20.81 -5.12
CA MET A 21 -11.37 -20.68 -4.66
C MET A 21 -10.93 -21.83 -3.74
N VAL A 22 -11.83 -22.38 -2.91
CA VAL A 22 -11.56 -23.55 -2.06
C VAL A 22 -11.43 -24.83 -2.89
N ALA A 23 -12.05 -24.90 -4.07
CA ALA A 23 -11.88 -26.02 -5.00
C ALA A 23 -10.52 -26.02 -5.72
N LEU A 24 -9.81 -24.88 -5.73
CA LEU A 24 -8.47 -24.73 -6.29
C LEU A 24 -7.39 -25.07 -5.25
N PRO A 25 -6.27 -25.70 -5.65
CA PRO A 25 -5.13 -25.87 -4.74
C PRO A 25 -4.56 -24.52 -4.29
N VAL A 26 -4.18 -24.42 -3.01
CA VAL A 26 -3.68 -23.18 -2.38
C VAL A 26 -2.54 -22.53 -3.17
N SER A 27 -1.68 -23.32 -3.81
CA SER A 27 -0.57 -22.83 -4.63
C SER A 27 -1.02 -21.97 -5.82
N TRP A 28 -2.15 -22.31 -6.47
CA TRP A 28 -2.68 -21.52 -7.59
C TRP A 28 -3.22 -20.17 -7.12
N VAL A 29 -3.90 -20.16 -5.97
CA VAL A 29 -4.43 -18.92 -5.38
C VAL A 29 -3.29 -18.00 -4.97
N GLN A 30 -2.22 -18.52 -4.35
CA GLN A 30 -1.03 -17.75 -3.99
C GLN A 30 -0.32 -17.17 -5.21
N MET A 31 -0.21 -17.93 -6.31
CA MET A 31 0.37 -17.44 -7.56
C MET A 31 -0.45 -16.28 -8.15
N LEU A 32 -1.77 -16.44 -8.25
CA LEU A 32 -2.66 -15.38 -8.76
C LEU A 32 -2.64 -14.14 -7.86
N ALA A 33 -2.66 -14.33 -6.53
CA ALA A 33 -2.55 -13.23 -5.58
C ALA A 33 -1.21 -12.49 -5.72
N GLY A 34 -0.10 -13.23 -5.88
CA GLY A 34 1.21 -12.65 -6.14
C GLY A 34 1.25 -11.83 -7.43
N LEU A 35 0.74 -12.37 -8.54
CA LEU A 35 0.66 -11.67 -9.83
C LEU A 35 -0.21 -10.40 -9.76
N ALA A 36 -1.34 -10.46 -9.05
CA ALA A 36 -2.22 -9.31 -8.81
C ALA A 36 -1.54 -8.23 -7.96
N LEU A 37 -0.82 -8.63 -6.91
CA LEU A 37 -0.04 -7.73 -6.05
C LEU A 37 1.11 -7.08 -6.82
N LEU A 38 1.81 -7.80 -7.70
CA LEU A 38 2.90 -7.24 -8.51
C LEU A 38 2.42 -6.05 -9.37
N SER A 39 1.26 -6.18 -10.02
CA SER A 39 0.67 -5.08 -10.81
C SER A 39 0.34 -3.87 -9.92
N THR A 40 -0.24 -4.12 -8.75
CA THR A 40 -0.64 -3.05 -7.81
C THR A 40 0.56 -2.35 -7.17
N ILE A 41 1.58 -3.11 -6.75
CA ILE A 41 2.83 -2.59 -6.18
C ILE A 41 3.57 -1.77 -7.22
N SER A 42 3.69 -2.27 -8.46
CA SER A 42 4.35 -1.54 -9.55
C SER A 42 3.68 -0.19 -9.83
N GLY A 43 2.35 -0.18 -9.96
CA GLY A 43 1.60 1.06 -10.23
C GLY A 43 1.71 2.09 -9.10
N SER A 44 1.54 1.65 -7.85
CA SER A 44 1.65 2.52 -6.68
C SER A 44 3.06 3.04 -6.45
N LEU A 45 4.08 2.21 -6.63
CA LEU A 45 5.49 2.62 -6.50
C LEU A 45 5.89 3.60 -7.61
N TYR A 46 5.48 3.35 -8.85
CA TYR A 46 5.70 4.27 -9.96
C TYR A 46 5.09 5.65 -9.65
N GLN A 47 3.82 5.67 -9.23
CA GLN A 47 3.13 6.91 -8.87
C GLN A 47 3.83 7.67 -7.73
N ALA A 48 4.28 6.96 -6.69
CA ALA A 48 4.96 7.54 -5.54
C ALA A 48 6.37 8.09 -5.87
N LEU A 49 7.08 7.44 -6.80
CA LEU A 49 8.44 7.87 -7.20
C LEU A 49 8.44 8.94 -8.31
N THR A 50 7.30 9.18 -8.97
CA THR A 50 7.18 10.16 -10.06
C THR A 50 7.39 11.61 -9.57
N HIS A 51 6.98 11.92 -8.34
CA HIS A 51 7.11 13.28 -7.79
C HIS A 51 8.46 13.45 -7.09
N GLU A 52 9.34 14.27 -7.67
CA GLU A 52 10.73 14.44 -7.20
C GLU A 52 10.85 15.06 -5.80
N SER A 53 9.81 15.75 -5.31
CA SER A 53 9.73 16.26 -3.94
C SER A 53 9.37 15.19 -2.91
N GLU A 54 8.70 14.11 -3.32
CA GLU A 54 8.15 13.08 -2.43
C GLU A 54 8.92 11.76 -2.53
N ARG A 55 9.75 11.61 -3.58
CA ARG A 55 10.50 10.39 -3.90
C ARG A 55 11.32 9.87 -2.71
N ASP A 56 12.07 10.73 -2.03
CA ASP A 56 12.92 10.32 -0.91
C ASP A 56 12.08 9.80 0.27
N ALA A 57 10.93 10.43 0.54
CA ALA A 57 10.00 9.99 1.57
C ALA A 57 9.30 8.67 1.20
N ALA A 58 8.92 8.49 -0.07
CA ALA A 58 8.36 7.25 -0.59
C ALA A 58 9.36 6.09 -0.50
N VAL A 59 10.65 6.34 -0.80
CA VAL A 59 11.73 5.35 -0.64
C VAL A 59 11.89 4.96 0.83
N ILE A 60 11.89 5.92 1.76
CA ILE A 60 11.95 5.63 3.21
C ILE A 60 10.75 4.76 3.63
N ALA A 61 9.53 5.12 3.22
CA ALA A 61 8.32 4.37 3.55
C ALA A 61 8.38 2.92 3.04
N PHE A 62 8.81 2.76 1.79
CA PHE A 62 8.93 1.46 1.14
C PHE A 62 10.02 0.60 1.79
N LEU A 63 11.21 1.15 2.05
CA LEU A 63 12.32 0.42 2.67
C LEU A 63 11.96 -0.04 4.09
N VAL A 64 11.32 0.82 4.89
CA VAL A 64 10.88 0.45 6.24
C VAL A 64 9.77 -0.60 6.17
N THR A 65 8.83 -0.50 5.23
CA THR A 65 7.79 -1.53 5.05
C THR A 65 8.38 -2.87 4.61
N ALA A 66 9.31 -2.86 3.65
CA ALA A 66 9.97 -4.04 3.10
C ALA A 66 10.94 -4.70 4.10
N SER A 67 11.47 -3.94 5.06
CA SER A 67 12.39 -4.45 6.09
C SER A 67 11.77 -5.54 6.99
N GLY A 68 10.44 -5.62 7.07
CA GLY A 68 9.75 -6.57 7.94
C GLY A 68 9.96 -6.31 9.44
N LEU A 69 10.51 -5.14 9.81
CA LEU A 69 10.70 -4.76 11.20
C LEU A 69 9.37 -4.73 11.96
N THR A 70 9.33 -5.44 13.08
CA THR A 70 8.20 -5.41 14.02
C THR A 70 8.64 -4.66 15.27
N LEU A 71 8.18 -3.42 15.41
CA LEU A 71 8.43 -2.61 16.61
C LEU A 71 7.17 -2.54 17.45
N MET A 72 7.29 -2.77 18.77
CA MET A 72 6.19 -2.72 19.74
C MET A 72 5.02 -3.66 19.42
N GLY A 73 5.25 -4.76 18.70
CA GLY A 73 4.20 -5.68 18.24
C GLY A 73 3.40 -5.19 17.04
N ILE A 74 3.77 -4.05 16.45
CA ILE A 74 3.14 -3.49 15.24
C ILE A 74 4.02 -3.83 14.03
N GLY A 75 3.37 -4.28 12.95
CA GLY A 75 4.04 -4.62 11.69
C GLY A 75 4.72 -3.45 10.99
N SER A 76 5.63 -3.77 10.08
CA SER A 76 6.49 -2.82 9.37
C SER A 76 5.74 -1.79 8.53
N ALA A 77 4.56 -2.13 8.01
CA ALA A 77 3.75 -1.22 7.18
C ALA A 77 3.34 0.05 7.93
N PHE A 78 3.03 -0.05 9.22
CA PHE A 78 2.68 1.11 10.04
C PHE A 78 3.89 2.03 10.25
N TRP A 79 5.02 1.43 10.64
CA TRP A 79 6.27 2.17 10.85
C TRP A 79 6.80 2.77 9.55
N GLY A 80 6.58 2.11 8.41
CA GLY A 80 6.89 2.65 7.09
C GLY A 80 6.08 3.88 6.75
N LEU A 81 4.78 3.88 7.02
CA LEU A 81 3.94 5.06 6.84
C LEU A 81 4.38 6.23 7.74
N ILE A 82 4.68 5.96 9.01
CA ILE A 82 5.16 6.98 9.95
C ILE A 82 6.51 7.55 9.51
N ALA A 83 7.50 6.69 9.24
CA ALA A 83 8.85 7.12 8.85
C ALA A 83 8.82 7.89 7.51
N GLY A 84 8.06 7.39 6.54
CA GLY A 84 7.81 8.07 5.28
C GLY A 84 7.14 9.43 5.47
N GLY A 85 6.08 9.50 6.29
CA GLY A 85 5.38 10.74 6.58
C GLY A 85 6.24 11.78 7.29
N ILE A 86 7.10 11.36 8.23
CA ILE A 86 8.08 12.23 8.88
C ILE A 86 9.11 12.72 7.84
N GLY A 87 9.65 11.82 7.01
CA GLY A 87 10.56 12.17 5.92
C GLY A 87 9.95 13.19 4.98
N TYR A 88 8.70 12.99 4.57
CA TYR A 88 7.94 13.91 3.74
C TYR A 88 7.81 15.29 4.39
N ALA A 89 7.35 15.34 5.65
CA ALA A 89 7.15 16.59 6.38
C ALA A 89 8.45 17.38 6.60
N VAL A 90 9.56 16.69 6.83
CA VAL A 90 10.89 17.31 6.97
C VAL A 90 11.36 17.85 5.63
N LEU A 91 11.37 17.02 4.58
CA LEU A 91 11.91 17.38 3.26
C LEU A 91 11.09 18.49 2.57
N THR A 92 9.77 18.47 2.71
CA THR A 92 8.90 19.55 2.19
C THR A 92 9.08 20.86 2.96
N ARG A 93 9.42 20.83 4.25
CA ARG A 93 9.78 22.03 5.03
C ARG A 93 11.11 22.62 4.59
N THR A 94 12.11 21.79 4.34
CA THR A 94 13.46 22.24 3.96
C THR A 94 13.51 22.78 2.53
N ARG A 95 12.61 22.33 1.64
CA ARG A 95 12.47 22.85 0.26
C ARG A 95 11.63 24.13 0.12
N ARG A 96 11.35 24.86 1.20
CA ARG A 96 10.89 26.25 1.12
C ARG A 96 12.10 27.20 1.15
N PRO A 97 12.78 27.51 0.02
CA PRO A 97 13.68 28.65 -0.02
C PRO A 97 12.82 29.92 0.03
N SER A 98 13.11 30.72 1.06
CA SER A 98 12.95 32.18 1.12
C SER A 98 12.43 32.86 -0.17
N LEU A 99 11.13 33.17 -0.20
CA LEU A 99 10.62 34.32 -0.94
C LEU A 99 10.18 35.38 0.08
N SER A 100 11.16 35.96 0.77
CA SER A 100 11.05 37.29 1.36
C SER A 100 11.96 38.22 0.56
N GLY A 101 11.36 39.20 -0.11
CA GLY A 101 12.04 40.20 -0.93
C GLY A 101 11.14 40.70 -2.03
#